data_AF-A0AAV5QH71-F1
#
_entry.id   AF-A0AAV5QH71-F1
#
_cell.length_a   1.000
_cell.length_b   1.000
_cell.length_c   1.000
_cell.angle_alpha   90.00
_cell.angle_beta   90.00
_cell.angle_gamma   90.00
#
_symmetry.space_group_name_H-M   'P 1'
#
loop_
_entity.id
_entity.type
_entity.pdbx_description
1 polymer ?
#
loop_
_entity_poly.entity_id
_entity_poly.type
_entity_poly.pdbx_seq_one_letter_code
_entity_poly.pdbx_strand_id
1 'polypeptide(L)'
;MERSSLANLKNNILQRSKKAIQPIREFIQWYKARSLHTRIILAVLGLLLLLGNIPAEKNDENLNSVIDFLVLFANRVRGEKYGGLILLVLIVIAAFPPMFGVYGYCVITGLLYGMTLKSWLIVTSGTVIGSIISFLSWRCLLSRRAEKWRESSRLFSAFSTVLAEDKHKFLLLCLLQLFPRPYSIANAMFATIPKLDVYSFLFSVILTSPRYLMMVYAGSQIENLKEHMSEPPSIVDLIIIFASYAIPLTTAYLVYKKIKRVLAKENSTVEDDEVGVSLMRYEDRGECGETKV
;
A
#
# COMPACT_ATOMS: atom_id res chain seq x y z
N MET A 1 -14.54 22.66 -43.54
CA MET A 1 -13.31 21.87 -43.74
C MET A 1 -12.59 21.53 -42.42
N GLU A 2 -12.56 22.43 -41.45
CA GLU A 2 -11.80 22.24 -40.19
C GLU A 2 -12.41 21.18 -39.24
N ARG A 3 -13.75 21.10 -39.15
CA ARG A 3 -14.45 20.14 -38.28
C ARG A 3 -14.28 18.67 -38.69
N SER A 4 -14.11 18.37 -39.98
CA SER A 4 -13.88 17.00 -40.46
C SER A 4 -12.45 16.53 -40.18
N SER A 5 -11.47 17.43 -40.24
CA SER A 5 -10.08 17.15 -39.88
C SER A 5 -9.93 16.81 -38.39
N LEU A 6 -10.59 17.59 -37.52
CA LEU A 6 -10.60 17.39 -36.07
C LEU A 6 -11.27 16.06 -35.67
N ALA A 7 -12.38 15.71 -36.33
CA ALA A 7 -13.07 14.44 -36.11
C ALA A 7 -12.20 13.23 -36.50
N ASN A 8 -11.50 13.31 -37.64
CA ASN A 8 -10.60 12.26 -38.11
C ASN A 8 -9.36 12.11 -37.21
N LEU A 9 -8.79 13.21 -36.74
CA LEU A 9 -7.67 13.19 -35.80
C LEU A 9 -8.07 12.51 -34.48
N LYS A 10 -9.23 12.86 -33.93
CA LYS A 10 -9.74 12.28 -32.69
C LYS A 10 -9.99 10.78 -32.84
N ASN A 11 -10.56 10.34 -33.95
CA ASN A 11 -10.81 8.93 -34.23
C ASN A 11 -9.51 8.12 -34.39
N ASN A 12 -8.49 8.69 -35.04
CA ASN A 12 -7.18 8.06 -35.18
C ASN A 12 -6.45 7.91 -33.84
N ILE A 13 -6.50 8.93 -32.97
CA ILE A 13 -5.92 8.85 -31.62
C ILE A 13 -6.65 7.80 -30.78
N LEU A 14 -7.99 7.75 -30.87
CA LEU A 14 -8.79 6.76 -30.15
C LEU A 14 -8.54 5.32 -30.63
N GLN A 15 -8.35 5.12 -31.94
CA GLN A 15 -8.01 3.81 -32.49
C GLN A 15 -6.60 3.37 -32.08
N ARG A 16 -5.62 4.28 -32.07
CA ARG A 16 -4.26 4.00 -31.60
C ARG A 16 -4.24 3.66 -30.11
N SER A 17 -4.97 4.41 -29.27
CA SER A 17 -5.04 4.13 -27.84
C SER A 17 -5.70 2.78 -27.58
N LYS A 18 -6.79 2.45 -28.30
CA LYS A 18 -7.46 1.15 -28.18
C LYS A 18 -6.54 -0.01 -28.56
N LYS A 19 -5.81 0.08 -29.69
CA LYS A 19 -4.84 -0.95 -30.10
C LYS A 19 -3.70 -1.14 -29.09
N ALA A 20 -3.20 -0.07 -28.49
CA ALA A 20 -2.13 -0.14 -27.49
C ALA A 20 -2.60 -0.76 -26.15
N ILE A 21 -3.85 -0.53 -25.76
CA ILE A 21 -4.42 -0.99 -24.47
C ILE A 21 -4.98 -2.41 -24.57
N GLN A 22 -5.32 -2.88 -25.77
CA GLN A 22 -5.90 -4.21 -26.01
C GLN A 22 -5.07 -5.38 -25.45
N PRO A 23 -3.75 -5.50 -25.72
CA PRO A 23 -2.96 -6.61 -25.19
C PRO A 23 -2.85 -6.58 -23.65
N ILE A 24 -2.81 -5.38 -23.06
CA ILE A 24 -2.78 -5.20 -21.60
C ILE A 24 -4.10 -5.68 -20.98
N ARG A 25 -5.23 -5.41 -21.64
CA ARG A 25 -6.55 -5.81 -21.17
C ARG A 25 -6.72 -7.33 -21.19
N GLU A 26 -6.28 -7.97 -22.27
CA GLU A 26 -6.31 -9.43 -22.43
C GLU A 26 -5.40 -10.11 -21.41
N PHE A 27 -4.21 -9.56 -21.15
CA PHE A 27 -3.31 -10.03 -20.10
C PHE A 27 -3.93 -9.92 -18.70
N ILE A 28 -4.57 -8.80 -18.36
CA ILE A 28 -5.24 -8.61 -17.06
C ILE A 28 -6.39 -9.62 -16.88
N GLN A 29 -7.15 -9.89 -17.93
CA GLN A 29 -8.24 -10.87 -17.89
C GLN A 29 -7.71 -12.30 -17.72
N TRP A 30 -6.67 -12.67 -18.47
CA TRP A 30 -5.98 -13.94 -18.35
C TRP A 30 -5.35 -14.15 -16.96
N TYR A 31 -4.72 -13.11 -16.40
CA TYR A 31 -4.12 -13.13 -15.06
C TYR A 31 -5.18 -13.28 -13.97
N LYS A 32 -6.33 -12.60 -14.10
CA LYS A 32 -7.46 -12.73 -13.16
C LYS A 32 -8.12 -14.10 -13.20
N ALA A 33 -8.05 -14.83 -14.32
CA ALA A 33 -8.63 -16.15 -14.49
C ALA A 33 -7.84 -17.30 -13.84
N ARG A 34 -6.66 -17.04 -13.25
CA ARG A 34 -5.80 -18.06 -12.61
C ARG A 34 -6.01 -18.15 -11.09
N SER A 35 -5.64 -19.30 -10.51
CA SER A 35 -5.73 -19.58 -9.07
C SER A 35 -4.90 -18.58 -8.24
N LEU A 36 -5.26 -18.39 -6.96
CA LEU A 36 -4.66 -17.36 -6.10
C LEU A 36 -3.15 -17.56 -5.88
N HIS A 37 -2.70 -18.80 -5.73
CA HIS A 37 -1.28 -19.12 -5.57
C HIS A 37 -0.48 -18.83 -6.84
N THR A 38 -1.01 -19.19 -8.01
CA THR A 38 -0.36 -18.89 -9.30
C THR A 38 -0.27 -17.38 -9.55
N ARG A 39 -1.27 -16.59 -9.12
CA ARG A 39 -1.21 -15.13 -9.19
C ARG A 39 -0.11 -14.55 -8.31
N ILE A 40 0.00 -15.02 -7.06
CA ILE A 40 1.07 -14.58 -6.15
C ILE A 40 2.44 -14.98 -6.71
N ILE A 41 2.60 -16.20 -7.22
CA ILE A 41 3.86 -16.67 -7.83
C ILE A 41 4.21 -15.84 -9.06
N LEU A 42 3.26 -15.58 -9.96
CA LEU A 42 3.49 -14.74 -11.15
C LEU A 42 3.76 -13.27 -10.81
N ALA A 43 3.16 -12.73 -9.74
CA ALA A 43 3.44 -11.38 -9.27
C ALA A 43 4.82 -11.27 -8.63
N VAL A 44 5.22 -12.27 -7.82
CA VAL A 44 6.56 -12.35 -7.22
C VAL A 44 7.61 -12.62 -8.28
N LEU A 45 7.35 -13.52 -9.23
CA LEU A 45 8.22 -13.79 -10.38
C LEU A 45 8.30 -12.57 -11.31
N GLY A 46 7.19 -11.89 -11.56
CA GLY A 46 7.15 -10.65 -12.34
C GLY A 46 7.89 -9.51 -11.64
N LEU A 47 7.80 -9.41 -10.31
CA LEU A 47 8.58 -8.47 -9.50
C LEU A 47 10.07 -8.84 -9.50
N LEU A 48 10.41 -10.12 -9.36
CA LEU A 48 11.79 -10.63 -9.46
C LEU A 48 12.37 -10.43 -10.85
N LEU A 49 11.56 -10.60 -11.91
CA LEU A 49 11.94 -10.31 -13.28
C LEU A 49 12.03 -8.81 -13.53
N LEU A 50 11.18 -7.97 -12.94
CA LEU A 50 11.32 -6.51 -13.01
C LEU A 50 12.58 -6.03 -12.27
N LEU A 51 12.89 -6.64 -11.13
CA LEU A 51 14.13 -6.40 -10.39
C LEU A 51 15.35 -6.97 -11.11
N GLY A 52 15.21 -8.08 -11.84
CA GLY A 52 16.26 -8.70 -12.67
C GLY A 52 16.40 -8.11 -14.08
N ASN A 53 15.43 -7.31 -14.53
CA ASN A 53 15.48 -6.52 -15.78
C ASN A 53 15.80 -5.03 -15.52
N ILE A 54 16.01 -4.63 -14.26
CA ILE A 54 17.06 -3.62 -14.01
C ILE A 54 18.30 -4.31 -14.58
N PRO A 55 18.95 -3.79 -15.63
CA PRO A 55 20.01 -4.53 -16.31
C PRO A 55 21.00 -5.00 -15.26
N ALA A 56 20.95 -6.30 -14.96
CA ALA A 56 21.89 -7.02 -14.12
C ALA A 56 23.19 -7.25 -14.91
N GLU A 57 23.56 -6.23 -15.67
CA GLU A 57 24.79 -6.13 -16.42
C GLU A 57 25.62 -5.09 -15.68
N LYS A 58 26.23 -5.57 -14.58
CA LYS A 58 27.61 -5.25 -14.21
C LYS A 58 28.04 -3.79 -14.47
N ASN A 59 27.30 -2.82 -13.94
CA ASN A 59 27.68 -1.42 -14.00
C ASN A 59 27.53 -0.80 -12.61
N ASP A 60 28.62 -0.82 -11.84
CA ASP A 60 28.81 0.06 -10.70
C ASP A 60 28.50 1.52 -11.08
N GLU A 61 28.63 1.91 -12.35
CA GLU A 61 28.30 3.23 -12.88
C GLU A 61 26.82 3.66 -12.71
N ASN A 62 25.85 2.75 -12.88
CA ASN A 62 24.43 3.12 -12.79
C ASN A 62 23.97 3.28 -11.33
N LEU A 63 24.47 2.42 -10.43
CA LEU A 63 24.19 2.53 -9.00
C LEU A 63 24.87 3.78 -8.42
N ASN A 64 26.12 4.02 -8.79
CA ASN A 64 26.85 5.24 -8.40
C ASN A 64 26.17 6.49 -8.91
N SER A 65 25.62 6.49 -10.14
CA SER A 65 24.88 7.64 -10.68
C SER A 65 23.61 7.96 -9.87
N VAL A 66 22.87 6.95 -9.41
CA VAL A 66 21.68 7.14 -8.55
C VAL A 66 22.09 7.64 -7.17
N ILE A 67 23.14 7.06 -6.59
CA ILE A 67 23.68 7.49 -5.30
C ILE A 67 24.18 8.94 -5.40
N ASP A 68 24.92 9.29 -6.45
CA ASP A 68 25.46 10.63 -6.67
C ASP A 68 24.34 11.65 -6.89
N PHE A 69 23.27 11.28 -7.61
CA PHE A 69 22.08 12.13 -7.71
C PHE A 69 21.42 12.36 -6.34
N LEU A 70 21.27 11.31 -5.53
CA LEU A 70 20.71 11.42 -4.18
C LEU A 70 21.60 12.28 -3.27
N VAL A 71 22.91 12.12 -3.35
CA VAL A 71 23.91 12.89 -2.59
C VAL A 71 23.94 14.34 -3.05
N LEU A 72 23.87 14.63 -4.35
CA LEU A 72 23.78 15.99 -4.89
C LEU A 72 22.49 16.69 -4.43
N PHE A 73 21.35 16.00 -4.54
CA PHE A 73 20.07 16.51 -4.06
C PHE A 73 20.10 16.77 -2.56
N ALA A 74 20.63 15.82 -1.78
CA ALA A 74 20.84 15.96 -0.35
C ALA A 74 21.73 17.18 -0.04
N ASN A 75 22.91 17.29 -0.63
CA ASN A 75 23.82 18.41 -0.39
C ASN A 75 23.20 19.78 -0.74
N ARG A 76 22.40 19.85 -1.82
CA ARG A 76 21.66 21.07 -2.18
C ARG A 76 20.65 21.46 -1.09
N VAL A 77 19.94 20.49 -0.52
CA VAL A 77 18.98 20.71 0.57
C VAL A 77 19.70 20.96 1.92
N ARG A 78 20.89 20.38 2.13
CA ARG A 78 21.71 20.54 3.34
C ARG A 78 22.22 21.98 3.49
N GLY A 79 22.56 22.63 2.37
CA GLY A 79 23.00 24.02 2.33
C GLY A 79 21.90 25.04 2.65
N GLU A 80 20.64 24.63 2.64
CA GLU A 80 19.50 25.50 2.95
C GLU A 80 19.19 25.50 4.44
N LYS A 81 19.05 26.71 5.03
CA LYS A 81 18.73 26.90 6.47
C LYS A 81 17.44 26.19 6.89
N TYR A 82 16.54 25.92 5.94
CA TYR A 82 15.24 25.28 6.13
C TYR A 82 15.12 23.88 5.51
N GLY A 83 16.23 23.19 5.22
CA GLY A 83 16.22 21.88 4.55
C GLY A 83 15.28 20.83 5.19
N GLY A 84 15.18 20.81 6.52
CA GLY A 84 14.29 19.90 7.24
C GLY A 84 12.80 20.21 7.03
N LEU A 85 12.44 21.48 6.88
CA LEU A 85 11.07 21.90 6.59
C LEU A 85 10.69 21.54 5.15
N ILE A 86 11.62 21.69 4.21
CA ILE A 86 11.44 21.27 2.82
C ILE A 86 11.15 19.76 2.75
N LEU A 87 11.93 18.94 3.44
CA LEU A 87 11.70 17.49 3.51
C LEU A 87 10.35 17.15 4.14
N LEU A 88 9.97 17.84 5.22
CA LEU A 88 8.67 17.65 5.86
C LEU A 88 7.54 17.90 4.85
N VAL A 89 7.58 19.01 4.11
CA VAL A 89 6.57 19.35 3.11
C VAL A 89 6.55 18.33 1.97
N LEU A 90 7.71 17.89 1.49
CA LEU A 90 7.81 16.85 0.45
C LEU A 90 7.19 15.53 0.91
N ILE A 91 7.43 15.11 2.15
CA ILE A 91 6.84 13.90 2.73
C ILE A 91 5.31 14.04 2.85
N VAL A 92 4.81 15.21 3.25
CA VAL A 92 3.37 15.49 3.33
C VAL A 92 2.73 15.36 1.94
N ILE A 93 3.32 15.96 0.91
CA ILE A 93 2.84 15.89 -0.46
C ILE A 93 2.87 14.44 -0.97
N ALA A 94 3.97 13.74 -0.72
CA ALA A 94 4.16 12.35 -1.17
C ALA A 94 3.23 11.35 -0.47
N ALA A 95 2.72 11.68 0.72
CA ALA A 95 1.73 10.88 1.43
C ALA A 95 0.31 11.02 0.86
N PHE A 96 0.06 12.02 0.00
CA PHE A 96 -1.22 12.21 -0.66
C PHE A 96 -1.37 11.29 -1.90
N PRO A 97 -2.48 10.58 -2.09
CA PRO A 97 -2.74 9.77 -3.29
C PRO A 97 -2.98 10.75 -4.45
N PRO A 98 -2.13 10.84 -5.51
CA PRO A 98 -1.51 9.77 -6.32
C PRO A 98 0.02 9.69 -6.25
N MET A 99 0.64 10.36 -5.28
CA MET A 99 2.09 10.51 -5.22
C MET A 99 2.77 9.25 -4.67
N PHE A 100 4.01 9.02 -5.10
CA PHE A 100 4.90 7.97 -4.61
C PHE A 100 6.16 8.61 -4.04
N GLY A 101 6.94 7.85 -3.25
CA GLY A 101 8.28 8.28 -2.84
C GLY A 101 8.45 8.66 -1.38
N VAL A 102 7.45 8.49 -0.51
CA VAL A 102 7.61 8.69 0.95
C VAL A 102 8.85 8.00 1.49
N TYR A 103 9.05 6.73 1.14
CA TYR A 103 10.23 5.96 1.57
C TYR A 103 11.55 6.53 1.05
N GLY A 104 11.57 7.04 -0.19
CA GLY A 104 12.75 7.71 -0.76
C GLY A 104 13.11 8.97 0.00
N TYR A 105 12.11 9.79 0.36
CA TYR A 105 12.33 10.98 1.20
C TYR A 105 12.79 10.62 2.61
N CYS A 106 12.35 9.49 3.19
CA CYS A 106 12.89 9.00 4.46
C CYS A 106 14.39 8.67 4.37
N VAL A 107 14.78 7.98 3.30
CA VAL A 107 16.20 7.65 3.02
C VAL A 107 17.02 8.91 2.81
N ILE A 108 16.54 9.88 2.01
CA ILE A 108 17.20 11.18 1.82
C ILE A 108 17.33 11.94 3.14
N THR A 109 16.32 11.88 4.01
CA THR A 109 16.37 12.51 5.34
C THR A 109 17.45 11.87 6.22
N GLY A 110 17.62 10.55 6.13
CA GLY A 110 18.70 9.81 6.79
C GLY A 110 20.09 10.15 6.25
N LEU A 111 20.22 10.27 4.93
CA LEU A 111 21.45 10.74 4.29
C LEU A 111 21.82 12.17 4.72
N LEU A 112 20.82 13.03 4.93
CA LEU A 112 21.03 14.43 5.29
C LEU A 112 21.44 14.68 6.74
N TYR A 113 20.77 14.00 7.66
CA TYR A 113 20.84 14.30 9.10
C TYR A 113 21.30 13.09 9.94
N GLY A 114 21.66 11.99 9.28
CA GLY A 114 22.01 10.72 9.93
C GLY A 114 20.82 10.07 10.63
N MET A 115 21.10 8.97 11.34
CA MET A 115 20.16 8.34 12.28
C MET A 115 20.07 9.16 13.58
N THR A 116 19.43 10.33 13.50
CA THR A 116 19.23 11.23 14.63
C THR A 116 17.74 11.30 15.00
N LEU A 117 17.45 11.61 16.27
CA LEU A 117 16.08 11.85 16.74
C LEU A 117 15.39 12.96 15.92
N LYS A 118 16.14 13.98 15.47
CA LYS A 118 15.67 15.02 14.55
C LYS A 118 15.15 14.46 13.22
N SER A 119 15.91 13.57 12.58
CA SER A 119 15.53 12.92 11.31
C SER A 119 14.23 12.14 11.47
N TRP A 120 14.13 11.38 12.57
CA TRP A 120 12.93 10.61 12.88
C TRP A 120 11.71 11.50 13.15
N LEU A 121 11.87 12.63 13.86
CA LEU A 121 10.78 13.58 14.09
C LEU A 121 10.32 14.26 12.81
N ILE A 122 11.24 14.64 11.92
CA ILE A 122 10.89 15.23 10.60
C ILE A 122 10.06 14.24 9.79
N VAL A 123 10.51 12.99 9.69
CA VAL A 123 9.80 11.94 8.93
C VAL A 123 8.45 11.62 9.59
N THR A 124 8.43 11.46 10.91
CA THR A 124 7.21 11.11 11.65
C THR A 124 6.17 12.23 11.56
N SER A 125 6.56 13.48 11.78
CA SER A 125 5.64 14.62 11.67
C SER A 125 5.11 14.78 10.24
N GLY A 126 5.97 14.70 9.22
CA GLY A 126 5.54 14.78 7.83
C GLY A 126 4.57 13.66 7.43
N THR A 127 4.87 12.42 7.83
CA THR A 127 4.01 11.26 7.53
C THR A 127 2.67 11.31 8.28
N VAL A 128 2.68 11.76 9.53
CA VAL A 128 1.47 11.98 10.34
C VAL A 128 0.57 13.06 9.74
N ILE A 129 1.13 14.24 9.46
CA ILE A 129 0.40 15.37 8.88
C ILE A 129 -0.16 14.98 7.50
N GLY A 130 0.68 14.40 6.64
CA GLY A 130 0.27 13.95 5.31
C GLY A 130 -0.83 12.88 5.36
N SER A 131 -0.76 11.97 6.32
CA SER A 131 -1.81 10.94 6.51
C SER A 131 -3.13 11.54 6.96
N ILE A 132 -3.13 12.49 7.89
CA ILE A 132 -4.35 13.19 8.31
C ILE A 132 -4.98 13.94 7.12
N ILE A 133 -4.18 14.71 6.38
CA ILE A 133 -4.65 15.49 5.23
C ILE A 133 -5.25 14.57 4.17
N SER A 134 -4.56 13.47 3.83
CA SER A 134 -5.03 12.45 2.90
C SER A 134 -6.33 11.80 3.37
N PHE A 135 -6.40 11.42 4.66
CA PHE A 135 -7.58 10.79 5.25
C PHE A 135 -8.81 11.68 5.20
N LEU A 136 -8.67 12.95 5.60
CA LEU A 136 -9.75 13.93 5.59
C LEU A 136 -10.18 14.26 4.15
N SER A 137 -9.23 14.41 3.24
CA SER A 137 -9.51 14.73 1.84
C SER A 137 -10.33 13.62 1.17
N TRP A 138 -9.95 12.35 1.36
CA TRP A 138 -10.72 11.23 0.81
C TRP A 138 -12.13 11.11 1.40
N ARG A 139 -12.28 11.42 2.68
CA ARG A 139 -13.56 11.33 3.39
C ARG A 139 -14.53 12.46 3.02
N CYS A 140 -14.02 13.68 2.87
CA CYS A 140 -14.84 14.86 2.60
C CYS A 140 -15.07 15.11 1.10
N LEU A 141 -14.02 14.99 0.28
CA LEU A 141 -14.06 15.46 -1.12
C LEU A 141 -14.33 14.34 -2.13
N LEU A 142 -14.02 13.08 -1.80
CA LEU A 142 -14.12 11.97 -2.75
C LEU A 142 -14.89 10.75 -2.19
N SER A 143 -15.78 10.93 -1.22
CA SER A 143 -16.61 9.88 -0.61
C SER A 143 -17.30 8.94 -1.62
N ARG A 144 -17.88 9.49 -2.69
CA ARG A 144 -18.54 8.71 -3.77
C ARG A 144 -17.60 7.78 -4.53
N ARG A 145 -16.31 8.11 -4.61
CA ARG A 145 -15.30 7.29 -5.30
C ARG A 145 -14.65 6.27 -4.36
N ALA A 146 -14.61 6.59 -3.06
CA ALA A 146 -14.28 5.65 -2.00
C ALA A 146 -15.31 4.51 -1.88
N GLU A 147 -16.62 4.80 -1.99
CA GLU A 147 -17.67 3.77 -2.01
C GLU A 147 -17.52 2.82 -3.19
N LYS A 148 -17.31 3.34 -4.40
CA LYS A 148 -17.04 2.51 -5.59
C LYS A 148 -15.79 1.64 -5.46
N TRP A 149 -14.75 2.13 -4.77
CA TRP A 149 -13.56 1.33 -4.48
C TRP A 149 -13.89 0.19 -3.51
N ARG A 150 -14.75 0.45 -2.51
CA ARG A 150 -15.16 -0.56 -1.54
C ARG A 150 -15.93 -1.71 -2.19
N GLU A 151 -16.86 -1.39 -3.08
CA GLU A 151 -17.69 -2.35 -3.82
C GLU A 151 -16.91 -3.16 -4.87
N SER A 152 -15.74 -2.67 -5.29
CA SER A 152 -14.97 -3.30 -6.38
C SER A 152 -14.37 -4.66 -6.03
N SER A 153 -14.19 -4.98 -4.74
CA SER A 153 -13.68 -6.29 -4.33
C SER A 153 -14.31 -6.79 -3.03
N ARG A 154 -14.85 -8.03 -3.08
CA ARG A 154 -15.41 -8.72 -1.91
C ARG A 154 -14.41 -8.81 -0.75
N LEU A 155 -13.13 -9.03 -1.05
CA LEU A 155 -12.05 -9.05 -0.06
C LEU A 155 -11.97 -7.73 0.72
N PHE A 156 -12.03 -6.61 0.02
CA PHE A 156 -11.92 -5.29 0.65
C PHE A 156 -13.20 -4.92 1.40
N SER A 157 -14.37 -5.30 0.87
CA SER A 157 -15.65 -5.14 1.59
C SER A 157 -15.62 -5.90 2.91
N ALA A 158 -15.34 -7.21 2.88
CA ALA A 158 -15.21 -8.04 4.08
C ALA A 158 -14.16 -7.47 5.04
N PHE A 159 -13.00 -7.07 4.53
CA PHE A 159 -11.95 -6.44 5.33
C PHE A 159 -12.40 -5.14 6.02
N SER A 160 -13.17 -4.30 5.34
CA SER A 160 -13.69 -3.06 5.92
C SER A 160 -14.74 -3.31 7.00
N THR A 161 -15.58 -4.35 6.83
CA THR A 161 -16.54 -4.80 7.84
C THR A 161 -15.82 -5.34 9.07
N VAL A 162 -14.82 -6.19 8.88
CA VAL A 162 -13.98 -6.72 9.97
C VAL A 162 -13.38 -5.59 10.78
N LEU A 163 -12.78 -4.61 10.11
CA LEU A 163 -12.12 -3.53 10.83
C LEU A 163 -13.12 -2.64 11.59
N ALA A 164 -14.35 -2.51 11.08
CA ALA A 164 -15.41 -1.74 11.71
C ALA A 164 -16.00 -2.45 12.95
N GLU A 165 -16.10 -3.78 12.94
CA GLU A 165 -16.75 -4.59 13.98
C GLU A 165 -15.79 -5.17 15.02
N ASP A 166 -14.48 -5.18 14.74
CA ASP A 166 -13.49 -5.77 15.63
C ASP A 166 -13.30 -4.95 16.93
N LYS A 167 -13.46 -5.63 18.07
CA LYS A 167 -13.18 -5.08 19.41
C LYS A 167 -11.74 -4.57 19.55
N HIS A 168 -10.81 -5.13 18.78
CA HIS A 168 -9.40 -4.72 18.72
C HIS A 168 -9.05 -3.95 17.44
N LYS A 169 -9.98 -3.13 16.91
CA LYS A 169 -9.79 -2.29 15.72
C LYS A 169 -8.46 -1.51 15.69
N PHE A 170 -8.03 -0.96 16.84
CA PHE A 170 -6.79 -0.21 16.95
C PHE A 170 -5.55 -1.06 16.67
N LEU A 171 -5.48 -2.25 17.27
CA LEU A 171 -4.38 -3.19 17.04
C LEU A 171 -4.32 -3.61 15.56
N LEU A 172 -5.50 -3.84 14.95
CA LEU A 172 -5.58 -4.22 13.55
C LEU A 172 -5.11 -3.08 12.63
N LEU A 173 -5.45 -1.82 12.94
CA LEU A 173 -4.94 -0.64 12.22
C LEU A 173 -3.40 -0.56 12.28
N CYS A 174 -2.82 -0.73 13.48
CA CYS A 174 -1.37 -0.75 13.65
C CYS A 174 -0.71 -1.84 12.80
N LEU A 175 -1.30 -3.04 12.81
CA LEU A 175 -0.83 -4.15 12.01
C LEU A 175 -0.90 -3.82 10.51
N LEU A 176 -2.00 -3.26 10.04
CA LEU A 176 -2.15 -2.91 8.63
C LEU A 176 -1.13 -1.89 8.16
N GLN A 177 -0.73 -0.97 9.03
CA GLN A 177 0.29 0.01 8.71
C GLN A 177 1.71 -0.57 8.58
N LEU A 178 2.01 -1.66 9.28
CA LEU A 178 3.30 -2.35 9.21
C LEU A 178 3.45 -3.25 7.97
N PHE A 179 2.36 -3.58 7.27
CA PHE A 179 2.38 -4.39 6.04
C PHE A 179 3.01 -3.60 4.86
N PRO A 180 3.87 -4.21 3.99
CA PRO A 180 4.53 -3.50 2.91
C PRO A 180 3.52 -3.04 1.85
N ARG A 181 3.11 -1.77 1.93
CA ARG A 181 2.19 -1.13 0.99
C ARG A 181 2.73 0.19 0.52
N PRO A 182 2.34 0.64 -0.68
CA PRO A 182 2.47 2.03 -1.06
C PRO A 182 1.74 2.92 -0.04
N TYR A 183 2.48 3.79 0.64
CA TYR A 183 2.00 4.56 1.79
C TYR A 183 0.79 5.45 1.44
N SER A 184 0.81 6.12 0.28
CA SER A 184 -0.26 6.99 -0.18
C SER A 184 -1.56 6.23 -0.45
N ILE A 185 -1.49 5.05 -1.07
CA ILE A 185 -2.65 4.19 -1.34
C ILE A 185 -3.23 3.64 -0.03
N ALA A 186 -2.37 3.30 0.93
CA ALA A 186 -2.81 2.84 2.24
C ALA A 186 -3.68 3.89 2.95
N ASN A 187 -3.27 5.15 2.94
CA ASN A 187 -4.01 6.25 3.56
C ASN A 187 -5.39 6.45 2.90
N ALA A 188 -5.47 6.35 1.57
CA ALA A 188 -6.74 6.35 0.84
C ALA A 188 -7.66 5.21 1.27
N MET A 189 -7.14 3.98 1.32
CA MET A 189 -7.92 2.80 1.70
C MET A 189 -8.49 2.90 3.12
N PHE A 190 -7.73 3.42 4.08
CA PHE A 190 -8.23 3.60 5.44
C PHE A 190 -9.34 4.65 5.51
N ALA A 191 -9.25 5.71 4.73
CA ALA A 191 -10.30 6.73 4.64
C ALA A 191 -11.64 6.17 4.13
N THR A 192 -11.61 5.06 3.38
CA THR A 192 -12.83 4.39 2.90
C THR A 192 -13.41 3.41 3.91
N ILE A 193 -12.94 3.31 5.15
CA ILE A 193 -13.48 2.35 6.13
C ILE A 193 -14.59 3.03 6.94
N PRO A 194 -15.80 2.44 6.98
CA PRO A 194 -16.92 3.05 7.71
C PRO A 194 -16.64 3.07 9.21
N LYS A 195 -17.10 4.12 9.90
CA LYS A 195 -16.97 4.30 11.37
C LYS A 195 -15.53 4.30 11.92
N LEU A 196 -14.51 4.43 11.05
CA LEU A 196 -13.14 4.61 11.49
C LEU A 196 -12.95 6.01 12.07
N ASP A 197 -12.47 6.10 13.30
CA ASP A 197 -12.19 7.35 13.97
C ASP A 197 -10.82 7.92 13.55
N VAL A 198 -10.76 9.25 13.37
CA VAL A 198 -9.54 9.96 12.94
C VAL A 198 -8.45 9.81 13.99
N TYR A 199 -8.79 9.87 15.28
CA TYR A 199 -7.81 9.75 16.36
C TYR A 199 -7.24 8.34 16.43
N SER A 200 -8.09 7.31 16.33
CA SER A 200 -7.63 5.91 16.27
C SER A 200 -6.65 5.67 15.10
N PHE A 201 -6.96 6.25 13.92
CA PHE A 201 -6.05 6.21 12.78
C PHE A 201 -4.74 6.96 13.07
N LEU A 202 -4.82 8.20 13.56
CA LEU A 202 -3.66 9.03 13.89
C LEU A 202 -2.72 8.35 14.88
N PHE A 203 -3.24 7.85 16.00
CA PHE A 203 -2.46 7.13 17.00
C PHE A 203 -1.80 5.88 16.42
N SER A 204 -2.46 5.17 15.49
CA SER A 204 -1.84 4.03 14.83
C SER A 204 -0.68 4.44 13.92
N VAL A 205 -0.73 5.62 13.29
CA VAL A 205 0.38 6.14 12.46
C VAL A 205 1.57 6.50 13.35
N ILE A 206 1.31 7.18 14.46
CA ILE A 206 2.33 7.56 15.44
C ILE A 206 2.98 6.32 16.05
N LEU A 207 2.18 5.35 16.49
CA LEU A 207 2.69 4.13 17.14
C LEU A 207 3.53 3.27 16.18
N THR A 208 3.23 3.32 14.88
CA THR A 208 3.97 2.56 13.87
C THR A 208 5.10 3.35 13.20
N SER A 209 5.30 4.62 13.56
CA SER A 209 6.38 5.47 13.05
C SER A 209 7.80 4.98 13.34
N PRO A 210 8.09 4.15 14.39
CA PRO A 210 9.43 3.59 14.58
C PRO A 210 9.92 2.79 13.37
N ARG A 211 9.02 2.26 12.53
CA ARG A 211 9.41 1.56 11.29
C ARG A 211 10.24 2.43 10.35
N TYR A 212 10.05 3.74 10.38
CA TYR A 212 10.78 4.66 9.51
C TYR A 212 12.25 4.80 9.91
N LEU A 213 12.62 4.47 11.16
CA LEU A 213 14.01 4.48 11.61
C LEU A 213 14.88 3.55 10.76
N MET A 214 14.35 2.41 10.32
CA MET A 214 15.07 1.50 9.43
C MET A 214 15.41 2.16 8.09
N MET A 215 14.50 2.96 7.54
CA MET A 215 14.72 3.68 6.28
C MET A 215 15.67 4.87 6.46
N VAL A 216 15.57 5.58 7.59
CA VAL A 216 16.51 6.66 7.94
C VAL A 216 17.92 6.09 8.14
N TYR A 217 18.05 4.94 8.81
CA TYR A 217 19.32 4.25 8.97
C TYR A 217 19.89 3.80 7.62
N ALA A 218 19.08 3.19 6.77
CA ALA A 218 19.52 2.82 5.42
C ALA A 218 20.08 4.04 4.66
N GLY A 219 19.45 5.21 4.80
CA GLY A 219 19.95 6.46 4.25
C GLY A 219 21.28 6.94 4.83
N SER A 220 21.48 6.83 6.16
CA SER A 220 22.74 7.23 6.79
C SER A 220 23.91 6.32 6.42
N GLN A 221 23.64 5.09 6.00
CA GLN A 221 24.66 4.14 5.58
C GLN A 221 25.05 4.26 4.10
N ILE A 222 24.36 5.06 3.26
CA ILE A 222 24.62 5.13 1.82
C ILE A 222 26.07 5.53 1.50
N GLU A 223 26.63 6.51 2.20
CA GLU A 223 28.02 6.95 2.00
C GLU A 223 29.01 5.85 2.41
N ASN A 224 28.78 5.19 3.55
CA ASN A 224 29.60 4.07 4.03
C ASN A 224 29.53 2.87 3.08
N LEU A 225 28.36 2.57 2.54
CA LEU A 225 28.15 1.50 1.57
C LEU A 225 28.98 1.77 0.31
N LYS A 226 29.00 3.01 -0.20
CA LYS A 226 29.78 3.38 -1.39
C LYS A 226 31.28 3.12 -1.20
N GLU A 227 31.82 3.42 -0.02
CA GLU A 227 33.24 3.23 0.29
C GLU A 227 33.60 1.76 0.56
N HIS A 228 32.69 0.99 1.18
CA HIS A 228 32.95 -0.38 1.65
C HIS A 228 32.16 -1.44 0.85
N MET A 229 31.79 -1.16 -0.42
CA MET A 229 31.03 -2.10 -1.27
C MET A 229 31.67 -3.49 -1.39
N SER A 230 32.99 -3.58 -1.23
CA SER A 230 33.77 -4.82 -1.33
C SER A 230 33.87 -5.60 -0.02
N GLU A 231 33.44 -5.02 1.10
CA GLU A 231 33.53 -5.63 2.43
C GLU A 231 32.23 -6.36 2.81
N PRO A 232 32.32 -7.44 3.62
CA PRO A 232 31.13 -8.10 4.11
C PRO A 232 30.32 -7.16 5.03
N PRO A 233 28.97 -7.19 4.98
CA PRO A 233 28.13 -6.34 5.80
C PRO A 233 28.35 -6.60 7.29
N SER A 234 28.29 -5.55 8.10
CA SER A 234 28.39 -5.67 9.55
C SER A 234 27.22 -6.49 10.11
N ILE A 235 27.44 -7.10 11.28
CA ILE A 235 26.39 -7.83 12.01
C ILE A 235 25.18 -6.92 12.26
N VAL A 236 25.42 -5.63 12.52
CA VAL A 236 24.35 -4.63 12.74
C VAL A 236 23.52 -4.43 11.47
N ASP A 237 24.17 -4.32 10.31
CA ASP A 237 23.48 -4.18 9.02
C ASP A 237 22.64 -5.42 8.71
N LEU A 238 23.18 -6.62 8.95
CA LEU A 238 22.45 -7.88 8.78
C LEU A 238 21.21 -7.96 9.66
N ILE A 239 21.31 -7.56 10.93
CA ILE A 239 20.17 -7.53 11.85
C ILE A 239 19.10 -6.56 11.34
N ILE A 240 19.49 -5.36 10.90
CA ILE A 240 18.54 -4.34 10.43
C ILE A 240 17.88 -4.77 9.13
N ILE A 241 18.64 -5.33 8.18
CA ILE A 241 18.11 -5.90 6.93
C ILE A 241 17.10 -6.99 7.27
N PHE A 242 17.45 -7.96 8.11
CA PHE A 242 16.54 -9.05 8.49
C PHE A 242 15.28 -8.53 9.18
N ALA A 243 15.42 -7.61 10.14
CA ALA A 243 14.29 -7.00 10.85
C ALA A 243 13.36 -6.22 9.90
N SER A 244 13.92 -5.54 8.89
CA SER A 244 13.14 -4.77 7.91
C SER A 244 12.22 -5.63 7.05
N TYR A 245 12.58 -6.90 6.82
CA TYR A 245 11.74 -7.85 6.09
C TYR A 245 10.87 -8.71 7.03
N ALA A 246 11.40 -9.11 8.19
CA ALA A 246 10.70 -9.99 9.11
C ALA A 246 9.43 -9.35 9.71
N ILE A 247 9.50 -8.08 10.14
CA ILE A 247 8.37 -7.38 10.76
C ILE A 247 7.19 -7.23 9.78
N PRO A 248 7.37 -6.71 8.55
CA PRO A 248 6.27 -6.52 7.62
C PRO A 248 5.70 -7.85 7.11
N LEU A 249 6.52 -8.89 6.97
CA LEU A 249 6.08 -10.21 6.53
C LEU A 249 5.26 -10.94 7.59
N THR A 250 5.71 -10.89 8.85
CA THR A 250 4.96 -11.43 10.00
C THR A 250 3.61 -10.73 10.14
N THR A 251 3.64 -9.41 10.00
CA THR A 251 2.44 -8.57 10.00
C THR A 251 1.48 -8.95 8.88
N ALA A 252 1.99 -9.13 7.65
CA ALA A 252 1.21 -9.55 6.49
C ALA A 252 0.47 -10.87 6.77
N TYR A 253 1.19 -11.85 7.32
CA TYR A 253 0.66 -13.15 7.65
C TYR A 253 -0.46 -13.08 8.70
N LEU A 254 -0.28 -12.27 9.76
CA LEU A 254 -1.28 -12.08 10.80
C LEU A 254 -2.57 -11.42 10.25
N VAL A 255 -2.43 -10.40 9.40
CA VAL A 255 -3.57 -9.77 8.71
C VAL A 255 -4.29 -10.79 7.83
N TYR A 256 -3.54 -11.53 7.00
CA TYR A 256 -4.11 -12.55 6.12
C TYR A 256 -4.87 -13.64 6.88
N LYS A 257 -4.28 -14.16 7.98
CA LYS A 257 -4.92 -15.17 8.84
C LYS A 257 -6.23 -14.64 9.43
N LYS A 258 -6.28 -13.37 9.81
CA LYS A 258 -7.47 -12.74 10.37
C LYS A 258 -8.56 -12.53 9.32
N ILE A 259 -8.20 -12.04 8.13
CA ILE A 259 -9.12 -11.89 6.99
C ILE A 259 -9.72 -13.25 6.61
N LYS A 260 -8.90 -14.31 6.48
CA LYS A 260 -9.37 -15.64 6.11
C LYS A 260 -10.38 -16.21 7.11
N ARG A 261 -10.17 -15.98 8.41
CA ARG A 261 -11.12 -16.43 9.45
C ARG A 261 -12.48 -15.77 9.32
N VAL A 262 -12.52 -14.50 8.93
CA VAL A 262 -13.79 -13.77 8.79
C VAL A 262 -14.50 -14.24 7.53
N LEU A 263 -13.78 -14.37 6.41
CA LEU A 263 -14.37 -14.93 5.19
C LEU A 263 -14.91 -16.35 5.40
N ALA A 264 -14.23 -17.16 6.23
CA ALA A 264 -14.73 -18.48 6.60
C ALA A 264 -16.03 -18.39 7.41
N LYS A 265 -16.10 -17.47 8.38
CA LYS A 265 -17.34 -17.24 9.15
C LYS A 265 -18.48 -16.76 8.27
N GLU A 266 -18.23 -15.79 7.39
CA GLU A 266 -19.26 -15.26 6.47
C GLU A 266 -19.80 -16.35 5.54
N ASN A 267 -18.93 -17.21 4.99
CA ASN A 267 -19.37 -18.37 4.22
C ASN A 267 -20.17 -19.38 5.05
N SER A 268 -19.77 -19.66 6.30
CA SER A 268 -20.51 -20.56 7.19
C SER A 268 -21.86 -19.97 7.60
N THR A 269 -21.96 -18.66 7.84
CA THR A 269 -23.23 -18.00 8.16
C THR A 269 -24.18 -17.99 6.96
N VAL A 270 -23.66 -17.83 5.73
CA VAL A 270 -24.48 -17.97 4.51
C VAL A 270 -24.99 -19.41 4.32
N GLU A 271 -24.18 -20.43 4.62
CA GLU A 271 -24.63 -21.83 4.63
C GLU A 271 -25.67 -22.08 5.73
N ASP A 272 -25.49 -21.57 6.95
CA ASP A 272 -26.43 -21.70 8.06
C ASP A 272 -27.75 -20.93 7.80
N ASP A 273 -27.70 -19.78 7.13
CA ASP A 273 -28.88 -19.00 6.73
C ASP A 273 -29.63 -19.66 5.56
N GLU A 274 -28.95 -20.25 4.58
CA GLU A 274 -29.59 -21.05 3.52
C GLU A 274 -30.22 -22.33 4.10
N VAL A 275 -29.56 -22.99 5.05
CA VAL A 275 -30.10 -24.15 5.79
C VAL A 275 -31.28 -23.73 6.67
N GLY A 276 -31.22 -22.58 7.34
CA GLY A 276 -32.31 -22.03 8.16
C GLY A 276 -33.53 -21.61 7.34
N VAL A 277 -33.32 -20.98 6.17
CA VAL A 277 -34.41 -20.60 5.24
C VAL A 277 -35.02 -21.83 4.58
N SER A 278 -34.24 -22.88 4.29
CA SER A 278 -34.76 -24.13 3.72
C SER A 278 -35.51 -24.98 4.75
N LEU A 279 -35.11 -24.95 6.03
CA LEU A 279 -35.87 -25.57 7.13
C LEU A 279 -37.19 -24.84 7.40
N MET A 280 -37.20 -23.50 7.45
CA MET A 280 -38.46 -22.73 7.55
C MET A 280 -39.41 -23.01 6.38
N ARG A 281 -38.89 -23.18 5.16
CA ARG A 281 -39.69 -23.53 3.96
C ARG A 281 -40.18 -24.99 3.95
N TYR A 282 -39.63 -25.84 4.83
CA TYR A 282 -40.09 -27.20 5.04
C TYR A 282 -41.20 -27.26 6.10
N GLU A 283 -41.07 -26.48 7.18
CA GLU A 283 -42.13 -26.31 8.20
C GLU A 283 -43.39 -25.66 7.60
N ASP A 284 -43.26 -24.60 6.79
CA ASP A 284 -44.40 -23.98 6.09
C ASP A 284 -45.12 -24.92 5.10
N ARG A 285 -44.42 -25.94 4.59
CA ARG A 285 -45.03 -26.98 3.72
C ARG A 285 -45.62 -28.15 4.51
N GLY A 286 -45.21 -28.33 5.77
CA GLY A 286 -45.78 -29.33 6.68
C GLY A 286 -47.12 -28.90 7.25
N GLU A 287 -47.34 -27.60 7.49
CA GLU A 287 -48.60 -27.10 8.06
C GLU A 287 -49.76 -27.00 7.05
N CYS A 288 -49.51 -27.06 5.74
CA CYS A 288 -50.57 -27.07 4.71
C CYS A 288 -51.12 -28.48 4.41
N GLY A 289 -50.77 -29.49 5.21
CA GLY A 289 -51.08 -30.91 4.97
C GLY A 289 -52.14 -31.54 5.90
N GLU A 290 -52.68 -30.81 6.88
CA GLU A 290 -53.76 -31.32 7.74
C GLU A 290 -55.05 -30.52 7.55
N THR A 291 -55.77 -30.80 6.47
CA THR A 291 -57.24 -30.65 6.49
C THR A 291 -57.88 -31.58 5.46
N LYS A 292 -58.83 -32.39 5.94
CA LYS A 292 -59.68 -33.40 5.27
C LYS A 292 -59.01 -34.78 5.17
N VAL A 293 -59.54 -35.85 5.77
CA VAL A 293 -60.91 -36.20 6.19
C VAL A 293 -60.84 -37.05 7.45
#